data_AF-A0A7C5LTY4-F1
#
_entry.id   AF-A0A7C5LTY4-F1
#
_cell.length_a   1.000
_cell.length_b   1.000
_cell.length_c   1.000
_cell.angle_alpha   90.00
_cell.angle_beta   90.00
_cell.angle_gamma   90.00
#
_symmetry.space_group_name_H-M   'P 1'
#
loop_
_entity.id
_entity.type
_entity.pdbx_description
1 polymer ?
#
loop_
_entity_poly.entity_id
_entity_poly.type
_entity_poly.pdbx_seq_one_letter_code
_entity_poly.pdbx_strand_id
1 'polypeptide(L)'
;MSYAMNLITHLQSVITENQGIVQVQLAKEDLARIEKLVELAQTHSDPAEMEKDALYIGWTKGDFRTHELSGPLKKLIRAVYDYVKLGPSEARETDIMNIWVEFHKLRLKVLVHCL
;
A
#
# COMPACT_ATOMS: atom_id res chain seq x y z
N MET A 1 -11.41 -0.51 -15.20
CA MET A 1 -11.92 -1.53 -14.26
C MET A 1 -11.52 -1.09 -12.87
N SER A 2 -12.48 -0.79 -12.00
CA SER A 2 -12.18 -0.50 -10.59
C SER A 2 -12.01 -1.83 -9.87
N TYR A 3 -10.86 -2.09 -9.24
CA TYR A 3 -10.67 -3.31 -8.46
C TYR A 3 -11.34 -3.13 -7.10
N ALA A 4 -12.28 -4.02 -6.76
CA ALA A 4 -12.93 -4.05 -5.46
C ALA A 4 -12.03 -4.76 -4.42
N MET A 5 -10.83 -4.23 -4.18
CA MET A 5 -9.89 -4.80 -3.20
C MET A 5 -10.34 -4.41 -1.78
N ASN A 6 -10.43 -5.37 -0.85
CA ASN A 6 -10.85 -5.11 0.54
C ASN A 6 -10.05 -3.99 1.23
N LEU A 7 -8.75 -3.85 0.93
CA LEU A 7 -7.93 -2.75 1.42
C LEU A 7 -8.42 -1.38 0.95
N ILE A 8 -8.81 -1.25 -0.31
CA ILE A 8 -9.38 0.00 -0.86
C ILE A 8 -10.67 0.35 -0.14
N THR A 9 -11.58 -0.62 0.02
CA THR A 9 -12.84 -0.44 0.76
C THR A 9 -12.59 -0.01 2.21
N HIS A 10 -11.63 -0.64 2.88
CA HIS A 10 -11.24 -0.28 4.24
C HIS A 10 -10.74 1.17 4.32
N LEU A 11 -9.83 1.58 3.44
CA LEU A 11 -9.29 2.94 3.42
C LEU A 11 -10.39 3.97 3.14
N GLN A 12 -11.32 3.67 2.24
CA GLN A 12 -12.48 4.52 1.99
C GLN A 12 -13.37 4.69 3.23
N SER A 13 -13.67 3.59 3.94
CA SER A 13 -14.42 3.63 5.20
C SER A 13 -13.71 4.49 6.27
N VAL A 14 -12.38 4.36 6.41
CA VAL A 14 -11.59 5.22 7.32
C VAL A 14 -11.72 6.70 6.94
N ILE A 15 -11.70 7.02 5.65
CA ILE A 15 -11.83 8.41 5.18
C ILE A 15 -13.21 8.99 5.49
N THR A 16 -14.26 8.18 5.41
CA THR A 16 -15.66 8.63 5.57
C THR A 16 -16.12 8.64 7.02
N GLU A 17 -15.67 7.69 7.83
CA GLU A 17 -16.21 7.44 9.18
C GLU A 17 -15.34 8.04 10.30
N ASN A 18 -14.05 8.29 10.03
CA ASN A 18 -13.12 8.77 11.06
C ASN A 18 -13.13 10.30 11.15
N GLN A 19 -13.12 10.84 12.38
CA GLN A 19 -13.06 12.29 12.63
C GLN A 19 -11.64 12.80 12.83
N GLY A 20 -10.65 11.93 12.95
CA GLY A 20 -9.24 12.28 13.16
C GLY A 20 -8.56 12.75 11.87
N ILE A 21 -8.10 14.00 11.85
CA ILE A 21 -7.45 14.61 10.67
C ILE A 21 -6.24 13.81 10.20
N VAL A 22 -5.41 13.32 11.14
CA VAL A 22 -4.18 12.57 10.81
C VAL A 22 -4.53 11.20 10.21
N GLN A 23 -5.46 10.47 10.80
CA GLN A 23 -5.89 9.16 10.33
C GLN A 23 -6.53 9.25 8.94
N VAL A 24 -7.40 10.24 8.73
CA VAL A 24 -8.03 10.49 7.42
C VAL A 24 -6.99 10.87 6.38
N GLN A 25 -6.04 11.74 6.70
CA GLN A 25 -5.00 12.15 5.76
C GLN A 25 -4.10 10.96 5.36
N LEU A 26 -3.64 10.16 6.34
CA LEU A 26 -2.86 8.95 6.05
C LEU A 26 -3.64 7.94 5.20
N ALA A 27 -4.94 7.77 5.46
CA ALA A 27 -5.78 6.87 4.67
C ALA A 27 -5.98 7.37 3.23
N LYS A 28 -6.16 8.68 3.01
CA LYS A 28 -6.23 9.28 1.66
C LYS A 28 -4.95 9.03 0.88
N GLU A 29 -3.81 9.24 1.51
CA GLU A 29 -2.53 9.02 0.85
C GLU A 29 -2.30 7.54 0.56
N ASP A 30 -2.61 6.64 1.49
CA ASP A 30 -2.51 5.20 1.23
C ASP A 30 -3.44 4.75 0.10
N LEU A 31 -4.68 5.26 0.07
CA LEU A 31 -5.63 4.95 -0.99
C LEU A 31 -5.06 5.33 -2.37
N ALA A 32 -4.63 6.58 -2.53
CA ALA A 32 -4.06 7.07 -3.79
C ALA A 32 -2.85 6.24 -4.24
N ARG A 33 -2.02 5.82 -3.29
CA ARG A 33 -0.82 5.05 -3.62
C ARG A 33 -1.12 3.58 -3.91
N ILE A 34 -2.10 2.95 -3.23
CA ILE A 34 -2.59 1.60 -3.57
C ILE A 34 -3.23 1.59 -4.95
N GLU A 35 -4.05 2.58 -5.28
CA GLU A 35 -4.59 2.77 -6.63
C GLU A 35 -3.46 2.89 -7.66
N LYS A 36 -2.40 3.63 -7.33
CA LYS A 36 -1.24 3.72 -8.20
C LYS A 36 -0.51 2.39 -8.38
N LEU A 37 -0.36 1.58 -7.33
CA LEU A 37 0.21 0.23 -7.46
C LEU A 37 -0.63 -0.66 -8.36
N VAL A 38 -1.95 -0.57 -8.26
CA VAL A 38 -2.86 -1.32 -9.14
C VAL A 38 -2.66 -0.90 -10.60
N GLU A 39 -2.57 0.40 -10.88
CA GLU A 39 -2.27 0.90 -12.23
C GLU A 39 -0.93 0.37 -12.76
N LEU A 40 0.14 0.43 -11.95
CA LEU A 40 1.46 -0.07 -12.35
C LEU A 40 1.43 -1.58 -12.61
N ALA A 41 0.73 -2.35 -11.78
CA ALA A 41 0.60 -3.79 -11.96
C ALA A 41 -0.17 -4.16 -13.23
N GLN A 42 -1.05 -3.28 -13.73
CA GLN A 42 -1.71 -3.50 -15.02
C GLN A 42 -0.73 -3.35 -16.19
N THR A 43 0.15 -2.36 -16.14
CA THR A 43 1.06 -2.03 -17.25
C THR A 43 2.34 -2.85 -17.28
N HIS A 44 2.85 -3.28 -16.11
CA HIS A 44 4.08 -4.05 -16.01
C HIS A 44 3.83 -5.54 -16.19
N SER A 45 4.66 -6.22 -16.98
CA SER A 45 4.64 -7.69 -17.13
C SER A 45 5.66 -8.39 -16.22
N ASP A 46 6.66 -7.65 -15.72
CA ASP A 46 7.68 -8.14 -14.79
C ASP A 46 7.45 -7.54 -13.38
N PRO A 47 7.27 -8.38 -12.34
CA PRO A 47 7.21 -7.91 -10.96
C PRO A 47 8.45 -7.13 -10.50
N ALA A 48 9.64 -7.45 -11.01
CA ALA A 48 10.88 -6.77 -10.61
C ALA A 48 10.97 -5.35 -11.19
N GLU A 49 10.44 -5.13 -12.40
CA GLU A 49 10.33 -3.79 -12.99
C GLU A 49 9.28 -2.97 -12.26
N MET A 50 8.11 -3.55 -11.99
CA MET A 50 7.08 -2.88 -11.19
C MET A 50 7.62 -2.48 -9.82
N GLU A 51 8.38 -3.34 -9.14
CA GLU A 51 8.93 -3.05 -7.82
C GLU A 51 9.81 -1.79 -7.84
N LYS A 52 10.68 -1.65 -8.85
CA LYS A 52 11.54 -0.47 -8.99
C LYS A 52 10.72 0.80 -9.10
N ASP A 53 9.70 0.81 -9.95
CA ASP A 53 8.85 1.98 -10.17
C ASP A 53 7.97 2.29 -8.97
N ALA A 54 7.42 1.24 -8.34
CA ALA A 54 6.56 1.33 -7.18
C ALA A 54 7.26 1.92 -5.95
N LEU A 55 8.58 1.68 -5.81
CA LEU A 55 9.37 2.28 -4.74
C LEU A 55 9.44 3.81 -4.81
N TYR A 56 9.07 4.45 -5.92
CA TYR A 56 9.06 5.90 -6.08
C TYR A 56 7.68 6.55 -5.88
N ILE A 57 6.62 5.78 -5.57
CA ILE A 57 5.25 6.27 -5.35
C ILE A 57 5.12 7.17 -4.09
N GLY A 58 6.16 7.26 -3.27
CA GLY A 58 6.24 8.26 -2.20
C GLY A 58 5.91 7.74 -0.79
N TRP A 59 5.99 6.44 -0.56
CA TRP A 59 6.10 5.89 0.81
C TRP A 59 7.51 6.05 1.41
N THR A 60 8.48 6.43 0.57
CA THR A 60 9.93 6.35 0.82
C THR A 60 10.69 7.62 0.40
N LYS A 61 10.05 8.57 -0.31
CA LYS A 61 10.79 9.66 -0.96
C LYS A 61 11.12 10.77 0.04
N GLY A 62 12.38 10.80 0.48
CA GLY A 62 12.93 11.79 1.40
C GLY A 62 13.14 11.30 2.83
N ASP A 63 12.75 10.06 3.14
CA ASP A 63 12.98 9.52 4.48
C ASP A 63 14.33 8.80 4.53
N PHE A 64 15.29 9.33 5.29
CA PHE A 64 16.61 8.73 5.53
C PHE A 64 16.54 7.29 6.11
N ARG A 65 15.33 6.78 6.39
CA ARG A 65 15.01 5.48 6.98
C ARG A 65 14.37 4.50 5.98
N THR A 66 14.51 4.80 4.68
CA THR A 66 13.98 4.02 3.54
C THR A 66 14.26 2.50 3.66
N HIS A 67 15.37 2.10 4.29
CA HIS A 67 15.75 0.69 4.43
C HIS A 67 14.79 -0.13 5.31
N GLU A 68 14.31 0.42 6.43
CA GLU A 68 13.45 -0.30 7.39
C GLU A 68 12.07 -0.60 6.81
N LEU A 69 11.54 0.32 6.01
CA LEU A 69 10.24 0.19 5.36
C LEU A 69 10.31 -0.58 4.04
N SER A 70 11.49 -0.67 3.41
CA SER A 70 11.65 -1.27 2.08
C SER A 70 11.20 -2.72 2.02
N GLY A 71 11.55 -3.56 3.01
CA GLY A 71 11.18 -4.98 3.02
C GLY A 71 9.67 -5.20 3.05
N PRO A 72 8.94 -4.67 4.05
CA PRO A 72 7.49 -4.77 4.11
C PRO A 72 6.79 -4.10 2.91
N LEU A 73 7.32 -2.98 2.41
CA LEU A 73 6.76 -2.32 1.23
C LEU A 73 6.87 -3.20 -0.02
N LYS A 74 8.02 -3.85 -0.25
CA LYS A 74 8.19 -4.80 -1.37
C LYS A 74 7.20 -5.97 -1.30
N LYS A 75 6.92 -6.48 -0.09
CA LYS A 75 5.88 -7.50 0.11
C LYS A 75 4.50 -6.99 -0.30
N LEU A 76 4.15 -5.76 0.08
CA LEU A 76 2.87 -5.15 -0.30
C LEU A 76 2.76 -4.97 -1.81
N ILE A 77 3.81 -4.43 -2.44
CA ILE A 77 3.90 -4.28 -3.90
C ILE A 77 3.67 -5.62 -4.59
N ARG A 78 4.35 -6.67 -4.11
CA ARG A 78 4.25 -8.01 -4.69
C ARG A 78 2.85 -8.60 -4.54
N ALA A 79 2.23 -8.45 -3.38
CA ALA A 79 0.87 -8.94 -3.14
C ALA A 79 -0.15 -8.25 -4.05
N VAL A 80 -0.03 -6.93 -4.25
CA VAL A 80 -0.88 -6.18 -5.20
C VAL A 80 -0.64 -6.64 -6.64
N TYR A 81 0.62 -6.85 -7.03
CA TYR A 81 0.95 -7.39 -8.35
C TYR A 81 0.29 -8.76 -8.58
N ASP A 82 0.45 -9.69 -7.64
CA ASP A 82 -0.11 -11.04 -7.74
C ASP A 82 -1.64 -10.99 -7.77
N TYR A 83 -2.29 -10.10 -7.02
CA TYR A 83 -3.74 -9.87 -7.10
C TYR A 83 -4.19 -9.38 -8.48
N VAL A 84 -3.47 -8.43 -9.07
CA VAL A 84 -3.79 -7.90 -10.40
C VAL A 84 -3.55 -8.92 -11.51
N LYS A 85 -2.46 -9.71 -11.42
CA LYS A 85 -2.08 -10.68 -12.45
C LYS A 85 -2.80 -12.01 -12.37
N LEU A 86 -3.04 -12.51 -11.16
CA LEU A 86 -3.65 -13.83 -10.92
C LEU A 86 -5.15 -13.73 -10.61
N GLY A 87 -5.68 -12.52 -10.52
CA GLY A 87 -7.06 -12.23 -10.20
C GLY A 87 -7.37 -12.24 -8.70
N PRO A 88 -8.55 -11.72 -8.31
CA PRO A 88 -8.97 -11.66 -6.92
C PRO A 88 -9.19 -13.06 -6.33
N SER A 89 -8.83 -13.23 -5.07
CA SER A 89 -9.26 -14.34 -4.23
C SER A 89 -9.26 -13.90 -2.78
N GLU A 90 -10.13 -14.50 -1.96
CA GLU A 90 -10.22 -14.17 -0.53
C GLU A 90 -8.87 -14.29 0.18
N ALA A 91 -8.07 -15.31 -0.18
CA ALA A 91 -6.73 -15.50 0.35
C ALA A 91 -5.78 -14.33 0.00
N ARG A 92 -5.81 -13.84 -1.25
CA ARG A 92 -4.96 -12.71 -1.68
C ARG A 92 -5.41 -11.39 -1.07
N GLU A 93 -6.71 -11.18 -0.96
CA GLU A 93 -7.26 -9.99 -0.30
C GLU A 93 -6.87 -9.95 1.19
N THR A 94 -6.97 -11.10 1.86
CA THR A 94 -6.56 -11.26 3.25
C THR A 94 -5.06 -11.03 3.41
N ASP A 95 -4.24 -11.58 2.50
CA ASP A 95 -2.79 -11.39 2.52
C ASP A 95 -2.39 -9.92 2.33
N ILE A 96 -2.99 -9.23 1.34
CA ILE A 96 -2.78 -7.80 1.12
C ILE A 96 -3.13 -7.00 2.37
N MET A 97 -4.28 -7.28 3.00
CA MET A 97 -4.70 -6.58 4.21
C MET A 97 -3.70 -6.80 5.36
N ASN A 98 -3.30 -8.05 5.60
CA ASN A 98 -2.33 -8.38 6.65
C ASN A 98 -0.99 -7.71 6.43
N ILE A 99 -0.47 -7.74 5.20
CA ILE A 99 0.78 -7.09 4.83
C ILE A 99 0.68 -5.58 5.01
N TRP A 100 -0.43 -4.96 4.58
CA TRP A 100 -0.65 -3.53 4.76
C TRP A 100 -0.72 -3.15 6.24
N VAL A 101 -1.43 -3.92 7.08
CA VAL A 101 -1.50 -3.67 8.53
C VAL A 101 -0.12 -3.68 9.17
N GLU A 102 0.72 -4.67 8.85
CA GLU A 102 2.08 -4.75 9.39
C GLU A 102 2.98 -3.62 8.88
N PHE A 103 2.89 -3.28 7.59
CA PHE A 103 3.57 -2.13 7.02
C PHE A 103 3.13 -0.82 7.70
N HIS A 104 1.82 -0.62 7.87
CA HIS A 104 1.24 0.58 8.46
C HIS A 104 1.67 0.75 9.92
N LYS A 105 1.64 -0.33 10.72
CA LYS A 105 2.16 -0.34 12.10
C LYS A 105 3.64 0.06 12.14
N LEU A 106 4.47 -0.50 11.27
CA LEU A 106 5.89 -0.17 11.22
C LEU A 106 6.09 1.30 10.81
N ARG A 107 5.35 1.77 9.80
CA ARG A 107 5.40 3.16 9.37
C ARG A 107 5.00 4.12 10.49
N LEU A 108 3.94 3.82 11.25
CA LEU A 108 3.56 4.63 12.40
C LEU A 108 4.65 4.64 13.48
N LYS A 109 5.28 3.50 13.80
CA LYS A 109 6.42 3.45 14.73
C LYS A 109 7.58 4.34 14.26
N VAL A 110 7.88 4.31 12.97
CA VAL A 110 8.93 5.15 12.36
C VAL A 110 8.53 6.63 12.43
N LEU A 111 7.28 6.98 12.11
CA LEU A 111 6.78 8.36 12.16
C LEU A 111 6.73 8.93 13.59
N VAL A 112 6.29 8.15 14.59
CA VAL A 112 6.15 8.59 15.98
C VAL A 112 7.48 8.90 16.64
N HIS A 113 8.57 8.19 16.30
CA HIS A 113 9.91 8.54 16.78
C HIS A 113 10.48 9.84 16.15
N CYS A 114 9.71 10.52 15.30
CA CYS A 114 10.09 11.79 14.66
C CYS A 114 9.13 12.95 14.94
N LEU A 115 8.12 12.74 15.79
CA LEU A 115 7.26 13.79 16.35
C LEU A 115 7.80 14.22 17.72
#